data_AF-A0A351ARD0-F1
#
_entry.id   AF-A0A351ARD0-F1
#
_cell.length_a   1.000
_cell.length_b   1.000
_cell.length_c   1.000
_cell.angle_alpha   90.00
_cell.angle_beta   90.00
_cell.angle_gamma   90.00
#
_symmetry.space_group_name_H-M   'P 1'
#
loop_
_entity.id
_entity.type
_entity.pdbx_description
1 polymer ?
#
loop_
_entity_poly.entity_id
_entity_poly.type
_entity_poly.pdbx_seq_one_letter_code
_entity_poly.pdbx_strand_id
1 'polypeptide(L)'
;MNEKIVQMVKLAIESGTVSPKHRELILNKAKEVGEDPDLVEMYLDNELAKLSDSRTAVSHETKGVKKCPHCGAPITDTMLSCPECGFVFQKENKASEDVRERIDKLEEALSEAAIPRQGGLLYTDEPSQRMVPIINSFTLPYTKEGLVQMLELSYSNYVSTDNTIGTDGMRPVRKAWYGKAIQALNALSRFEDGEIQTVVSHYKSLLRSEKRKLRFDPVLGVCIPIFIFGAVITGVGMNKDNKAVEKMRECIEMHDYTGARAAIHKYSGTTDDY
;
A
#
# COMPACT_ATOMS: atom_id res chain seq x y z
N MET A 1 -38.44 16.59 52.96
CA MET A 1 -38.52 16.11 51.57
C MET A 1 -39.40 14.88 51.53
N ASN A 2 -40.54 15.01 50.85
CA ASN A 2 -41.55 13.98 50.76
C ASN A 2 -41.02 12.68 50.11
N GLU A 3 -41.33 11.53 50.71
CA GLU A 3 -40.88 10.21 50.26
C GLU A 3 -41.28 9.88 48.81
N LYS A 4 -42.46 10.37 48.37
CA LYS A 4 -42.93 10.16 46.99
C LYS A 4 -42.05 10.90 45.97
N ILE A 5 -41.55 12.09 46.33
CA ILE A 5 -40.63 12.86 45.48
C ILE A 5 -39.29 12.12 45.38
N VAL A 6 -38.77 11.63 46.50
CA VAL A 6 -37.51 10.86 46.56
C VAL A 6 -37.59 9.59 45.68
N GLN A 7 -38.71 8.87 45.71
CA GLN A 7 -38.92 7.69 44.86
C GLN A 7 -38.99 8.04 43.36
N MET A 8 -39.65 9.14 43.00
CA MET A 8 -39.69 9.59 41.60
C MET A 8 -38.31 10.02 41.09
N VAL A 9 -37.50 10.67 41.93
CA VAL A 9 -36.10 11.02 41.60
C VAL A 9 -35.28 9.75 41.34
N LYS A 10 -35.40 8.73 42.20
CA LYS A 10 -34.70 7.44 42.03
C LYS A 10 -35.13 6.70 40.76
N LEU A 11 -36.42 6.61 40.49
CA LEU A 11 -36.95 5.97 39.27
C LEU A 11 -36.50 6.71 37.99
N ALA A 12 -36.49 8.05 38.02
CA ALA A 12 -36.03 8.86 36.90
C ALA A 12 -34.53 8.64 36.63
N ILE A 13 -33.73 8.51 37.69
CA ILE A 13 -32.30 8.17 37.62
C ILE A 13 -32.08 6.76 37.04
N GLU A 14 -32.83 5.76 37.52
CA GLU A 14 -32.74 4.36 37.07
C GLU A 14 -33.08 4.19 35.58
N SER A 15 -33.96 5.04 35.04
CA SER A 15 -34.37 5.01 33.63
C SER A 15 -33.32 5.52 32.63
N GLY A 16 -32.13 5.92 33.10
CA GLY A 16 -30.93 6.02 32.26
C GLY A 16 -30.61 7.40 31.69
N THR A 17 -31.46 8.42 31.84
CA THR A 17 -31.13 9.86 31.80
C THR A 17 -32.35 10.65 32.25
N VAL A 18 -32.19 11.61 33.18
CA VAL A 18 -33.30 12.48 33.61
C VAL A 18 -33.59 13.48 32.48
N SER A 19 -34.49 13.10 31.56
CA SER A 19 -35.01 13.97 30.50
C SER A 19 -35.62 15.26 31.08
N PRO A 20 -35.58 16.41 30.36
CA PRO A 20 -36.22 17.66 30.79
C PRO A 20 -37.70 17.49 31.19
N LYS A 21 -38.42 16.55 30.53
CA LYS A 21 -39.81 16.22 30.86
C LYS A 21 -39.97 15.55 32.24
N HIS A 22 -39.01 14.71 32.65
CA HIS A 22 -39.02 14.10 33.99
C HIS A 22 -38.75 15.14 35.07
N ARG A 23 -37.86 16.11 34.80
CA ARG A 23 -37.56 17.22 35.70
C ARG A 23 -38.79 18.08 35.96
N GLU A 24 -39.50 18.45 34.89
CA GLU A 24 -40.73 19.22 34.98
C GLU A 24 -41.83 18.49 35.76
N LEU A 25 -41.99 17.17 35.54
CA LEU A 25 -42.97 16.36 36.26
C LEU A 25 -42.68 16.29 37.76
N ILE A 26 -41.41 16.12 38.16
CA ILE A 26 -40.99 16.06 39.56
C ILE A 26 -41.23 17.40 40.26
N LEU A 27 -40.93 18.52 39.59
CA LEU A 27 -41.13 19.87 40.13
C LEU A 27 -42.61 20.23 40.25
N ASN A 28 -43.44 19.86 39.26
CA ASN A 28 -44.88 20.06 39.33
C ASN A 28 -45.49 19.25 40.47
N LYS A 29 -45.02 18.01 40.69
CA LYS A 29 -45.49 17.19 41.80
C LYS A 29 -45.02 17.69 43.16
N ALA A 30 -43.83 18.31 43.24
CA ALA A 30 -43.36 18.97 44.46
C ALA A 30 -44.31 20.11 44.88
N LYS A 31 -44.74 20.94 43.91
CA LYS A 31 -45.74 22.01 44.15
C LYS A 31 -47.07 21.47 44.66
N GLU A 32 -47.59 20.40 44.06
CA GLU A 32 -48.85 19.78 44.49
C GLU A 32 -48.79 19.21 45.92
N VAL A 33 -47.60 18.80 46.35
CA VAL A 33 -47.36 18.19 47.66
C VAL A 33 -46.94 19.24 48.70
N GLY A 34 -46.84 20.52 48.31
CA GLY A 34 -46.47 21.64 49.19
C GLY A 34 -44.98 21.69 49.53
N GLU A 35 -44.13 21.05 48.73
CA GLU A 35 -42.67 21.12 48.85
C GLU A 35 -42.12 22.22 47.94
N ASP A 36 -41.05 22.87 48.38
CA ASP A 36 -40.38 23.94 47.62
C ASP A 36 -39.70 23.38 46.36
N PRO A 37 -40.10 23.81 45.15
CA PRO A 37 -39.50 23.35 43.89
C PRO A 37 -37.98 23.53 43.84
N ASP A 38 -37.48 24.64 44.38
CA ASP A 38 -36.05 24.97 44.31
C ASP A 38 -35.21 24.03 45.19
N LEU A 39 -35.78 23.58 46.32
CA LEU A 39 -35.17 22.60 47.22
C LEU A 39 -35.11 21.19 46.57
N VAL A 40 -36.14 20.84 45.81
CA VAL A 40 -36.21 19.55 45.08
C VAL A 40 -35.27 19.56 43.88
N GLU A 41 -35.13 20.69 43.21
CA GLU A 41 -34.18 20.91 42.13
C GLU A 41 -32.73 20.70 42.61
N MET A 42 -32.36 21.36 43.71
CA MET A 42 -31.04 21.19 44.33
C MET A 42 -30.78 19.75 44.80
N TYR A 43 -31.82 19.03 45.26
CA TYR A 43 -31.69 17.62 45.63
C TYR A 43 -31.47 16.71 44.43
N LEU A 44 -32.21 16.94 43.35
CA LEU A 44 -32.05 16.21 42.09
C LEU A 44 -30.65 16.41 41.51
N ASP A 45 -30.16 17.66 41.51
CA ASP A 45 -28.83 18.00 41.01
C ASP A 45 -27.72 17.40 41.90
N ASN A 46 -27.88 17.41 43.23
CA ASN A 46 -26.94 16.74 44.15
C ASN A 46 -26.90 15.21 43.94
N GLU A 47 -28.05 14.58 43.67
CA GLU A 47 -28.10 13.13 43.45
C GLU A 47 -27.51 12.75 42.08
N LEU A 48 -27.73 13.58 41.05
CA LEU A 48 -27.05 13.47 39.77
C LEU A 48 -25.53 13.68 39.91
N ALA A 49 -25.09 14.62 40.76
CA ALA A 49 -23.68 14.86 41.03
C ALA A 49 -23.01 13.67 41.73
N LYS A 50 -23.67 13.03 42.71
CA LYS A 50 -23.17 11.79 43.34
C LYS A 50 -23.03 10.63 42.34
N LEU A 51 -23.90 10.58 41.33
CA LEU A 51 -23.81 9.61 40.23
C LEU A 51 -22.72 9.96 39.21
N SER A 52 -22.38 11.24 39.05
CA SER A 52 -21.24 11.64 38.23
C SER A 52 -19.91 11.49 38.96
N ASP A 53 -19.84 11.74 40.27
CA ASP A 53 -18.61 11.55 41.07
C ASP A 53 -18.27 10.06 41.26
N SER A 54 -19.28 9.19 41.34
CA SER A 54 -19.09 7.74 41.20
C SER A 54 -18.69 7.30 39.78
N ARG A 55 -18.83 8.16 38.76
CA ARG A 55 -18.34 7.94 37.39
C ARG A 55 -16.95 8.55 37.13
N THR A 56 -16.46 9.49 37.95
CA THR A 56 -15.16 10.15 37.75
C THR A 56 -14.07 9.70 38.72
N ALA A 57 -14.39 8.86 39.71
CA ALA A 57 -13.41 8.23 40.62
C ALA A 57 -13.11 6.74 40.32
N VAL A 58 -13.39 6.25 39.11
CA VAL A 58 -12.93 4.93 38.62
C VAL A 58 -12.35 5.08 37.21
N SER A 59 -11.13 5.60 37.15
CA SER A 59 -10.15 5.21 36.15
C SER A 59 -9.63 3.80 36.49
N HIS A 60 -10.46 2.78 36.27
CA HIS A 60 -10.00 1.40 36.07
C HIS A 60 -11.17 0.58 35.50
N GLU A 61 -11.02 0.11 34.26
CA GLU A 61 -11.66 -1.08 33.70
C GLU A 61 -13.17 -1.32 33.92
N THR A 62 -13.97 -1.04 32.88
CA THR A 62 -15.08 -1.91 32.38
C THR A 62 -15.75 -1.26 31.17
N LYS A 63 -14.99 -1.07 30.09
CA LYS A 63 -15.54 -0.85 28.74
C LYS A 63 -15.50 -2.17 27.98
N GLY A 64 -16.70 -2.67 27.64
CA GLY A 64 -16.96 -3.41 26.41
C GLY A 64 -16.53 -4.87 26.34
N VAL A 65 -17.34 -5.77 26.90
CA VAL A 65 -17.41 -7.12 26.32
C VAL A 65 -18.15 -6.99 24.99
N LYS A 66 -17.41 -6.82 23.89
CA LYS A 66 -18.00 -6.91 22.56
C LYS A 66 -18.34 -8.37 22.29
N LYS A 67 -19.40 -8.64 21.55
CA LYS A 67 -19.77 -10.00 21.13
C LYS A 67 -19.34 -10.19 19.67
N CYS A 68 -18.86 -11.37 19.34
CA CYS A 68 -18.56 -11.74 17.96
C CYS A 68 -19.85 -11.66 17.13
N PRO A 69 -19.87 -10.96 15.99
CA PRO A 69 -21.06 -10.84 15.15
C PRO A 69 -21.40 -12.15 14.44
N HIS A 70 -20.46 -13.10 14.35
CA HIS A 70 -20.64 -14.37 13.67
C HIS A 70 -21.16 -15.49 14.59
N CYS A 71 -20.71 -15.55 15.85
CA CYS A 71 -21.09 -16.62 16.79
C CYS A 71 -21.61 -16.15 18.16
N GLY A 72 -21.59 -14.84 18.44
CA GLY A 72 -22.05 -14.29 19.70
C GLY A 72 -21.08 -14.43 20.88
N ALA A 73 -19.93 -15.07 20.70
CA ALA A 73 -18.91 -15.27 21.74
C ALA A 73 -18.37 -13.93 22.27
N PRO A 74 -18.07 -13.80 23.58
CA PRO A 74 -17.46 -12.60 24.14
C PRO A 74 -16.04 -12.43 23.60
N ILE A 75 -15.73 -11.22 23.11
CA ILE A 75 -14.43 -10.85 22.57
C ILE A 75 -13.89 -9.60 23.28
N THR A 76 -12.57 -9.50 23.35
CA THR A 76 -11.87 -8.33 23.86
C THR A 76 -11.44 -7.42 22.71
N ASP A 77 -11.32 -6.12 22.98
CA ASP A 77 -11.04 -5.08 21.99
C ASP A 77 -9.69 -5.22 21.25
N THR A 78 -8.84 -6.13 21.69
CA THR A 78 -7.50 -6.39 21.14
C THR A 78 -7.42 -7.66 20.30
N MET A 79 -8.49 -8.44 20.19
CA MET A 79 -8.50 -9.67 19.39
C MET A 79 -8.66 -9.34 17.90
N LEU A 80 -7.73 -9.82 17.08
CA LEU A 80 -7.76 -9.70 15.62
C LEU A 80 -8.67 -10.76 14.96
N SER A 81 -8.95 -11.85 15.66
CA SER A 81 -9.84 -12.92 15.21
C SER A 81 -10.55 -13.57 16.39
N CYS A 82 -11.73 -14.13 16.14
CA CYS A 82 -12.51 -14.83 17.14
C CYS A 82 -11.90 -16.22 17.41
N PRO A 83 -11.55 -16.57 18.66
CA PRO A 83 -11.00 -17.89 18.99
C PRO A 83 -12.02 -19.03 18.81
N GLU A 84 -13.31 -18.74 18.92
CA GLU A 84 -14.37 -19.75 18.85
C GLU A 84 -14.79 -20.10 17.41
N CYS A 85 -14.77 -19.14 16.48
CA CYS A 85 -15.24 -19.36 15.12
C CYS A 85 -14.27 -18.93 14.01
N GLY A 86 -13.10 -18.40 14.36
CA GLY A 86 -12.09 -17.94 13.41
C GLY A 86 -12.43 -16.64 12.69
N PHE A 87 -13.56 -15.99 12.99
CA PHE A 87 -13.99 -14.75 12.33
C PHE A 87 -12.97 -13.62 12.58
N VAL A 88 -12.34 -13.11 11.51
CA VAL A 88 -11.37 -12.02 11.58
C VAL A 88 -12.10 -10.69 11.72
N PHE A 89 -11.88 -9.97 12.81
CA PHE A 89 -12.49 -8.67 13.06
C PHE A 89 -11.81 -7.62 12.19
N GLN A 90 -12.31 -7.46 10.97
CA GLN A 90 -11.95 -6.33 10.13
C GLN A 90 -12.70 -5.12 10.69
N LYS A 91 -11.98 -4.15 11.26
CA LYS A 91 -12.59 -2.85 11.63
C LYS A 91 -13.29 -2.29 10.39
N GLU A 92 -14.62 -2.35 10.36
CA GLU A 92 -15.37 -2.13 9.14
C GLU A 92 -15.15 -0.69 8.60
N ASN A 93 -14.91 -0.60 7.29
CA ASN A 93 -15.14 0.53 6.37
C ASN A 93 -14.45 1.89 6.54
N LYS A 94 -13.72 2.18 7.63
CA LYS A 94 -12.76 3.30 7.61
C LYS A 94 -11.50 3.00 6.81
N ALA A 95 -11.18 1.71 6.65
CA ALA A 95 -9.97 1.30 5.95
C ALA A 95 -10.09 1.37 4.42
N SER A 96 -11.28 1.20 3.83
CA SER A 96 -11.49 1.33 2.39
C SER A 96 -11.60 2.79 1.93
N GLU A 97 -12.21 3.64 2.77
CA GLU A 97 -12.20 5.11 2.59
C GLU A 97 -10.78 5.68 2.75
N ASP A 98 -10.03 5.25 3.78
CA ASP A 98 -8.61 5.58 3.97
C ASP A 98 -7.75 5.17 2.77
N VAL A 99 -8.02 4.03 2.14
CA VAL A 99 -7.22 3.56 1.00
C VAL A 99 -7.41 4.43 -0.23
N ARG A 100 -8.66 4.83 -0.56
CA ARG A 100 -8.90 5.74 -1.69
C ARG A 100 -8.25 7.10 -1.46
N GLU A 101 -8.48 7.70 -0.29
CA GLU A 101 -7.87 8.98 0.06
C GLU A 101 -6.33 8.94 -0.01
N ARG A 102 -5.73 7.82 0.40
CA ARG A 102 -4.27 7.64 0.31
C ARG A 102 -3.77 7.44 -1.10
N ILE A 103 -4.53 6.76 -1.95
CA ILE A 103 -4.22 6.65 -3.39
C ILE A 103 -4.33 8.02 -4.06
N ASP A 104 -5.37 8.80 -3.76
CA ASP A 104 -5.55 10.15 -4.32
C ASP A 104 -4.36 11.05 -3.95
N LYS A 105 -3.93 11.02 -2.68
CA LYS A 105 -2.72 11.75 -2.21
C LYS A 105 -1.44 11.27 -2.89
N LEU A 106 -1.34 9.98 -3.21
CA LEU A 106 -0.20 9.43 -3.95
C LEU A 106 -0.18 9.98 -5.38
N GLU A 107 -1.33 9.99 -6.06
CA GLU A 107 -1.44 10.51 -7.43
C GLU A 107 -1.16 12.00 -7.50
N GLU A 108 -1.65 12.79 -6.54
CA GLU A 108 -1.35 14.21 -6.42
C GLU A 108 0.16 14.46 -6.28
N ALA A 109 0.81 13.80 -5.32
CA ALA A 109 2.26 13.92 -5.11
C ALA A 109 3.08 13.51 -6.35
N LEU A 110 2.61 12.50 -7.10
CA LEU A 110 3.24 12.08 -8.34
C LEU A 110 3.03 13.09 -9.47
N SER A 111 1.86 13.71 -9.56
CA SER A 111 1.57 14.75 -10.53
C SER A 111 2.50 15.96 -10.34
N GLU A 112 2.72 16.39 -9.10
CA GLU A 112 3.66 17.47 -8.76
C GLU A 112 5.11 17.09 -9.07
N ALA A 113 5.49 15.84 -8.78
CA ALA A 113 6.81 15.31 -9.09
C ALA A 113 7.07 15.20 -10.61
N ALA A 114 6.02 15.00 -11.41
CA ALA A 114 6.10 14.90 -12.86
C ALA A 114 6.38 16.26 -13.55
N ILE A 115 6.07 17.39 -12.91
CA ILE A 115 6.24 18.73 -13.50
C ILE A 115 7.73 18.99 -13.73
N PRO A 116 8.18 19.24 -14.98
CA PRO A 116 9.57 19.60 -15.26
C PRO A 116 9.92 20.91 -14.55
N ARG A 117 10.94 20.88 -13.70
CA ARG A 117 11.49 22.10 -13.10
C ARG A 117 12.55 22.67 -14.04
N GLN A 118 12.55 23.99 -14.26
CA GLN A 118 13.65 24.65 -14.95
C GLN A 118 14.90 24.58 -14.07
N GLY A 119 15.78 23.62 -14.35
CA GLY A 119 17.11 23.52 -13.77
C GLY A 119 18.11 24.32 -14.59
N GLY A 120 19.05 25.00 -13.92
CA GLY A 120 20.20 25.62 -14.58
C GLY A 120 21.08 24.57 -15.29
N LEU A 121 21.97 25.03 -16.17
CA LEU A 121 22.81 24.23 -17.09
C LEU A 121 23.59 23.06 -16.46
N LEU A 122 23.75 23.03 -15.13
CA LEU A 122 24.53 22.05 -14.38
C LEU A 122 23.70 21.04 -13.55
N TYR A 123 22.37 21.18 -13.47
CA TYR A 123 21.53 20.29 -12.65
C TYR A 123 20.23 19.94 -13.36
N THR A 124 20.12 18.70 -13.83
CA THR A 124 18.89 18.14 -14.39
C THR A 124 18.10 17.44 -13.28
N ASP A 125 17.14 18.14 -12.66
CA ASP A 125 16.13 17.53 -11.77
C ASP A 125 15.15 16.74 -12.63
N GLU A 126 15.50 15.50 -12.93
CA GLU A 126 14.67 14.67 -13.80
C GLU A 126 13.42 14.21 -13.02
N PRO A 127 12.20 14.37 -13.58
CA PRO A 127 10.96 13.98 -12.90
C PRO A 127 10.97 12.54 -12.36
N SER A 128 11.62 11.63 -13.08
CA SER A 128 11.79 10.22 -12.68
C SER A 128 12.46 10.04 -11.31
N GLN A 129 13.47 10.86 -11.00
CA GLN A 129 14.20 10.81 -9.74
C GLN A 129 13.33 11.22 -8.54
N ARG A 130 12.33 12.08 -8.77
CA ARG A 130 11.37 12.52 -7.74
C ARG A 130 10.20 11.54 -7.58
N MET A 131 9.72 10.97 -8.67
CA MET A 131 8.59 10.04 -8.65
C MET A 131 8.94 8.69 -8.00
N VAL A 132 10.12 8.14 -8.26
CA VAL A 132 10.51 6.80 -7.78
C VAL A 132 10.46 6.68 -6.25
N PRO A 133 11.03 7.59 -5.45
CA PRO A 133 10.93 7.53 -3.99
C PRO A 133 9.49 7.57 -3.48
N ILE A 134 8.62 8.39 -4.09
CA ILE A 134 7.20 8.50 -3.74
C ILE A 134 6.49 7.16 -3.96
N ILE A 135 6.70 6.54 -5.13
CA ILE A 135 6.15 5.21 -5.43
C ILE A 135 6.67 4.19 -4.43
N ASN A 136 7.97 4.15 -4.16
CA ASN A 136 8.56 3.13 -3.30
C ASN A 136 8.16 3.26 -1.83
N SER A 137 8.06 4.49 -1.31
CA SER A 137 7.71 4.75 0.09
C SER A 137 6.23 4.53 0.40
N PHE A 138 5.36 4.54 -0.61
CA PHE A 138 3.93 4.28 -0.41
C PHE A 138 3.70 2.89 0.21
N THR A 139 3.08 2.84 1.38
CA THR A 139 2.81 1.58 2.08
C THR A 139 1.57 0.91 1.51
N LEU A 140 1.61 -0.42 1.35
CA LEU A 140 0.45 -1.15 0.86
C LEU A 140 -0.73 -1.12 1.84
N PRO A 141 -1.96 -1.04 1.33
CA PRO A 141 -3.16 -1.36 2.10
C PRO A 141 -3.09 -2.77 2.70
N TYR A 142 -3.79 -2.97 3.82
CA TYR A 142 -3.94 -4.29 4.45
C TYR A 142 -5.30 -4.94 4.17
N THR A 143 -6.21 -4.22 3.52
CA THR A 143 -7.54 -4.72 3.10
C THR A 143 -7.45 -5.41 1.76
N LYS A 144 -8.35 -6.38 1.51
CA LYS A 144 -8.41 -7.11 0.23
C LYS A 144 -8.69 -6.14 -0.92
N GLU A 145 -9.69 -5.29 -0.76
CA GLU A 145 -10.15 -4.32 -1.76
C GLU A 145 -9.07 -3.28 -2.04
N GLY A 146 -8.34 -2.87 -1.00
CA GLY A 146 -7.26 -1.91 -1.15
C GLY A 146 -6.04 -2.49 -1.87
N LEU A 147 -5.72 -3.76 -1.61
CA LEU A 147 -4.67 -4.47 -2.34
C LEU A 147 -5.03 -4.67 -3.82
N VAL A 148 -6.30 -4.94 -4.14
CA VAL A 148 -6.79 -5.02 -5.52
C VAL A 148 -6.68 -3.67 -6.22
N GLN A 149 -7.17 -2.59 -5.60
CA GLN A 149 -7.04 -1.23 -6.15
C GLN A 149 -5.58 -0.84 -6.37
N MET A 150 -4.71 -1.14 -5.40
CA MET A 150 -3.28 -0.85 -5.54
C MET A 150 -2.62 -1.67 -6.65
N LEU A 151 -3.03 -2.93 -6.83
CA LEU A 151 -2.58 -3.77 -7.94
C LEU A 151 -3.01 -3.19 -9.28
N GLU A 152 -4.28 -2.82 -9.43
CA GLU A 152 -4.85 -2.22 -10.64
C GLU A 152 -4.12 -0.93 -11.00
N LEU A 153 -3.99 -0.02 -10.04
CA LEU A 153 -3.27 1.24 -10.19
C LEU A 153 -1.82 1.00 -10.63
N SER A 154 -1.11 0.11 -9.93
CA SER A 154 0.30 -0.17 -10.21
C SER A 154 0.50 -0.83 -11.56
N TYR A 155 -0.37 -1.76 -11.94
CA TYR A 155 -0.30 -2.44 -13.23
C TYR A 155 -0.62 -1.47 -14.37
N SER A 156 -1.67 -0.67 -14.23
CA SER A 156 -2.05 0.35 -15.22
C SER A 156 -0.89 1.30 -15.48
N ASN A 157 -0.27 1.83 -14.42
CA ASN A 157 0.90 2.70 -14.53
C ASN A 157 2.14 1.98 -15.09
N TYR A 158 2.37 0.71 -14.74
CA TYR A 158 3.46 -0.08 -15.29
C TYR A 158 3.34 -0.28 -16.81
N VAL A 159 2.13 -0.51 -17.31
CA VAL A 159 1.84 -0.67 -18.73
C VAL A 159 1.82 0.67 -19.46
N SER A 160 1.22 1.71 -18.86
CA SER A 160 1.10 3.03 -19.48
C SER A 160 2.43 3.79 -19.57
N THR A 161 3.37 3.49 -18.66
CA THR A 161 4.75 3.98 -18.76
C THR A 161 5.47 3.23 -19.88
N ASP A 162 5.06 3.44 -21.14
CA ASP A 162 5.54 2.66 -22.28
C ASP A 162 6.63 3.33 -23.13
N ASN A 163 7.59 2.46 -23.44
CA ASN A 163 8.67 2.36 -24.43
C ASN A 163 8.78 3.36 -25.61
N THR A 164 8.56 4.66 -25.43
CA THR A 164 9.00 5.62 -26.46
C THR A 164 10.53 5.53 -26.60
N ILE A 165 10.96 5.09 -27.79
CA ILE A 165 12.37 5.08 -28.23
C ILE A 165 12.91 6.49 -27.99
N GLY A 166 13.73 6.66 -26.94
CA GLY A 166 14.37 7.94 -26.61
C GLY A 166 14.15 8.47 -25.19
N THR A 167 13.27 7.89 -24.35
CA THR A 167 13.07 8.34 -22.96
C THR A 167 13.50 7.29 -21.92
N ASP A 168 14.80 6.99 -21.85
CA ASP A 168 15.38 6.15 -20.78
C ASP A 168 15.06 6.70 -19.38
N GLY A 169 14.73 7.99 -19.30
CA GLY A 169 14.38 8.68 -18.07
C GLY A 169 13.19 8.09 -17.29
N MET A 170 12.14 7.57 -17.95
CA MET A 170 10.97 7.03 -17.23
C MET A 170 11.07 5.53 -16.90
N ARG A 171 12.13 4.85 -17.33
CA ARG A 171 12.38 3.44 -17.03
C ARG A 171 12.45 3.12 -15.52
N PRO A 172 13.06 3.97 -14.66
CA PRO A 172 13.04 3.76 -13.21
C PRO A 172 11.64 3.82 -12.61
N VAL A 173 10.79 4.75 -13.08
CA VAL A 173 9.39 4.90 -12.65
C VAL A 173 8.60 3.65 -12.98
N ARG A 174 8.72 3.16 -14.22
CA ARG A 174 8.11 1.90 -14.66
C ARG A 174 8.52 0.72 -13.77
N LYS A 175 9.81 0.63 -13.42
CA LYS A 175 10.33 -0.44 -12.56
C LYS A 175 9.77 -0.35 -11.14
N ALA A 176 9.59 0.86 -10.60
CA ALA A 176 8.98 1.06 -9.29
C ALA A 176 7.52 0.59 -9.27
N TRP A 177 6.73 0.95 -10.29
CA TRP A 177 5.35 0.47 -10.45
C TRP A 177 5.24 -1.05 -10.59
N TYR A 178 6.13 -1.65 -11.38
CA TYR A 178 6.22 -3.11 -11.48
C TYR A 178 6.50 -3.77 -10.11
N GLY A 179 7.42 -3.20 -9.32
CA GLY A 179 7.71 -3.66 -7.97
C GLY A 179 6.49 -3.59 -7.06
N LYS A 180 5.76 -2.47 -7.08
CA LYS A 180 4.51 -2.29 -6.33
C LYS A 180 3.42 -3.29 -6.72
N ALA A 181 3.21 -3.51 -8.01
CA ALA A 181 2.26 -4.51 -8.50
C ALA A 181 2.58 -5.91 -7.99
N ILE A 182 3.86 -6.31 -7.97
CA ILE A 182 4.29 -7.59 -7.40
C ILE A 182 4.04 -7.66 -5.90
N GLN A 183 4.33 -6.60 -5.14
CA GLN A 183 4.09 -6.59 -3.71
C GLN A 183 2.60 -6.78 -3.41
N ALA A 184 1.73 -6.07 -4.13
CA ALA A 184 0.27 -6.20 -4.01
C ALA A 184 -0.19 -7.62 -4.38
N LEU A 185 0.31 -8.20 -5.48
CA LEU A 185 0.00 -9.58 -5.88
C LEU A 185 0.43 -10.62 -4.86
N ASN A 186 1.62 -10.48 -4.31
CA ASN A 186 2.13 -11.41 -3.30
C ASN A 186 1.30 -11.31 -2.02
N ALA A 187 0.89 -10.10 -1.61
CA ALA A 187 -0.03 -9.91 -0.50
C ALA A 187 -1.39 -10.56 -0.77
N LEU A 188 -1.98 -10.33 -1.96
CA LEU A 188 -3.25 -10.94 -2.38
C LEU A 188 -3.20 -12.46 -2.44
N SER A 189 -2.07 -13.04 -2.86
CA SER A 189 -1.90 -14.49 -2.94
C SER A 189 -1.92 -15.23 -1.60
N ARG A 190 -1.88 -14.50 -0.47
CA ARG A 190 -1.98 -15.08 0.88
C ARG A 190 -3.43 -15.31 1.32
N PHE A 191 -4.40 -14.74 0.61
CA PHE A 191 -5.81 -14.94 0.92
C PHE A 191 -6.34 -16.22 0.24
N GLU A 192 -7.09 -17.04 0.98
CA GLU A 192 -7.66 -18.31 0.50
C GLU A 192 -9.01 -18.13 -0.24
N ASP A 193 -9.29 -16.92 -0.69
CA ASP A 193 -10.55 -16.54 -1.33
C ASP A 193 -10.55 -16.92 -2.82
N GLY A 194 -11.58 -17.64 -3.27
CA GLY A 194 -11.70 -18.10 -4.66
C GLY A 194 -11.71 -16.95 -5.66
N GLU A 195 -12.40 -15.84 -5.35
CA GLU A 195 -12.46 -14.67 -6.23
C GLU A 195 -11.08 -14.02 -6.34
N ILE A 196 -10.37 -13.84 -5.22
CA ILE A 196 -9.03 -13.24 -5.21
C ILE A 196 -8.03 -14.10 -5.97
N GLN A 197 -8.12 -15.43 -5.87
CA GLN A 197 -7.25 -16.33 -6.61
C GLN A 197 -7.40 -16.17 -8.12
N THR A 198 -8.62 -15.94 -8.62
CA THR A 198 -8.84 -15.65 -10.04
C THR A 198 -8.16 -14.34 -10.46
N VAL A 199 -8.32 -13.27 -9.68
CA VAL A 199 -7.68 -11.97 -9.90
C VAL A 199 -6.15 -12.10 -9.90
N VAL A 200 -5.58 -12.78 -8.91
CA VAL A 200 -4.14 -13.02 -8.80
C VAL A 200 -3.63 -13.80 -10.01
N SER A 201 -4.33 -14.85 -10.44
CA SER A 201 -3.93 -15.64 -11.60
C SER A 201 -3.95 -14.83 -12.90
N HIS A 202 -4.96 -13.98 -13.07
CA HIS A 202 -5.12 -13.09 -14.21
C HIS A 202 -3.95 -12.11 -14.31
N TYR A 203 -3.69 -11.34 -13.26
CA TYR A 203 -2.61 -10.35 -13.25
C TYR A 203 -1.20 -10.97 -13.31
N LYS A 204 -1.00 -12.16 -12.72
CA LYS A 204 0.26 -12.93 -12.90
C LYS A 204 0.47 -13.34 -14.37
N SER A 205 -0.58 -13.60 -15.12
CA SER A 205 -0.48 -13.92 -16.55
C SER A 205 -0.10 -12.68 -17.37
N LEU A 206 -0.73 -11.54 -17.08
CA LEU A 206 -0.50 -10.25 -17.74
C LEU A 206 0.93 -9.73 -17.53
N LEU A 207 1.43 -9.74 -16.29
CA LEU A 207 2.81 -9.34 -16.00
C LEU A 207 3.85 -10.23 -16.71
N ARG A 208 3.54 -11.52 -16.88
CA ARG A 208 4.40 -12.46 -17.61
C ARG A 208 4.39 -12.19 -19.12
N SER A 209 3.27 -11.82 -19.73
CA SER A 209 3.23 -11.44 -21.14
C SER A 209 4.01 -10.15 -21.39
N GLU A 210 3.88 -9.17 -20.50
CA GLU A 210 4.55 -7.87 -20.68
C GLU A 210 6.07 -7.97 -20.56
N LYS A 211 6.55 -8.80 -19.62
CA LYS A 211 7.98 -9.12 -19.50
C LYS A 211 8.55 -9.80 -20.74
N ARG A 212 7.75 -10.61 -21.46
CA ARG A 212 8.18 -11.25 -22.71
C ARG A 212 8.35 -10.24 -23.84
N LYS A 213 7.44 -9.27 -23.97
CA LYS A 213 7.57 -8.18 -24.97
C LYS A 213 8.87 -7.39 -24.77
N LEU A 214 9.25 -7.12 -23.53
CA LEU A 214 10.51 -6.42 -23.21
C LEU A 214 11.77 -7.19 -23.61
N ARG A 215 11.74 -8.53 -23.63
CA ARG A 215 12.87 -9.36 -24.10
C ARG A 215 12.92 -9.47 -25.63
N PHE A 216 11.79 -9.31 -26.31
CA PHE A 216 11.64 -9.35 -27.76
C PHE A 216 11.57 -7.94 -28.35
N ASP A 217 12.43 -7.02 -27.89
CA ASP A 217 12.52 -5.70 -28.52
C ASP A 217 13.27 -5.84 -29.87
N PRO A 218 12.59 -5.72 -31.02
CA PRO A 218 13.22 -5.89 -32.34
C PRO A 218 14.27 -4.81 -32.62
N VAL A 219 14.26 -3.70 -31.89
CA VAL A 219 15.27 -2.63 -32.03
C VAL A 219 16.64 -3.12 -31.58
N LEU A 220 16.74 -3.89 -30.49
CA LEU A 220 18.03 -4.44 -30.04
C LEU A 220 18.59 -5.45 -31.06
N GLY A 221 17.72 -6.28 -31.65
CA GLY A 221 18.12 -7.29 -32.65
C GLY A 221 18.54 -6.71 -34.00
N VAL A 222 18.02 -5.53 -34.38
CA VAL A 222 18.35 -4.84 -35.64
C VAL A 222 19.49 -3.84 -35.47
N CYS A 223 19.59 -3.16 -34.32
CA CYS A 223 20.67 -2.20 -34.06
C CYS A 223 22.03 -2.88 -33.85
N ILE A 224 22.10 -4.05 -33.22
CA ILE A 224 23.37 -4.77 -33.00
C ILE A 224 24.11 -5.09 -34.32
N PRO A 225 23.48 -5.71 -35.34
CA PRO A 225 24.17 -5.94 -36.61
C PRO A 225 24.47 -4.64 -37.36
N ILE A 226 23.62 -3.61 -37.28
CA ILE A 226 23.88 -2.31 -37.92
C ILE A 226 25.06 -1.57 -37.26
N PHE A 227 25.21 -1.63 -35.93
CA PHE A 227 26.34 -1.04 -35.21
C PHE A 227 27.64 -1.81 -35.50
N ILE A 228 27.59 -3.14 -35.54
CA ILE A 228 28.73 -3.97 -35.94
C ILE A 228 29.14 -3.66 -37.39
N PHE A 229 28.16 -3.52 -38.30
CA PHE A 229 28.42 -3.20 -39.70
C PHE A 229 28.96 -1.77 -39.87
N GLY A 230 28.43 -0.79 -39.13
CA GLY A 230 28.88 0.59 -39.12
C GLY A 230 30.27 0.78 -38.52
N ALA A 231 30.61 0.05 -37.45
CA ALA A 231 31.94 0.06 -36.85
C ALA A 231 33.00 -0.58 -37.76
N VAL A 232 32.63 -1.61 -38.53
CA VAL A 232 33.48 -2.22 -39.56
C VAL A 232 33.71 -1.26 -40.74
N ILE A 233 32.69 -0.49 -41.15
CA ILE A 233 32.81 0.49 -42.26
C ILE A 233 33.61 1.74 -41.85
N THR A 234 33.48 2.20 -40.60
CA THR A 234 34.11 3.46 -40.14
C THR A 234 35.49 3.28 -39.52
N GLY A 235 36.02 2.06 -39.44
CA GLY A 235 37.43 1.83 -39.09
C GLY A 235 37.84 2.36 -37.72
N VAL A 236 36.91 2.45 -36.76
CA VAL A 236 37.23 2.81 -35.36
C VAL A 236 37.83 1.57 -34.69
N GLY A 237 39.10 1.33 -35.00
CA GLY A 237 39.90 0.26 -34.42
C GLY A 237 40.11 0.49 -32.93
N MET A 238 39.56 -0.40 -32.11
CA MET A 238 40.06 -0.66 -30.77
C MET A 238 41.47 -1.23 -30.89
N ASN A 239 42.46 -0.37 -30.72
CA ASN A 239 43.87 -0.71 -30.74
C ASN A 239 44.23 -1.38 -29.40
N LYS A 240 44.20 -2.72 -29.35
CA LYS A 240 44.92 -3.54 -28.35
C LYS A 240 45.46 -4.80 -29.01
N ASP A 241 46.78 -4.82 -29.15
CA ASP A 241 47.70 -5.95 -29.30
C ASP A 241 47.34 -7.03 -30.36
N ASN A 242 47.67 -6.70 -31.60
CA ASN A 242 47.43 -7.46 -32.84
C ASN A 242 48.06 -8.86 -32.95
N LYS A 243 48.74 -9.41 -31.94
CA LYS A 243 49.32 -10.78 -32.04
C LYS A 243 48.28 -11.90 -32.03
N ALA A 244 47.15 -11.70 -31.34
CA ALA A 244 46.08 -12.69 -31.29
C ALA A 244 45.29 -12.75 -32.59
N VAL A 245 45.01 -11.57 -33.18
CA VAL A 245 44.27 -11.41 -34.43
C VAL A 245 45.08 -11.95 -35.61
N GLU A 246 46.40 -11.76 -35.62
CA GLU A 246 47.29 -12.23 -36.68
C GLU A 246 47.39 -13.77 -36.70
N LYS A 247 47.65 -14.41 -35.55
CA LYS A 247 47.63 -15.88 -35.45
C LYS A 247 46.28 -16.50 -35.76
N MET A 248 45.19 -15.85 -35.34
CA MET A 248 43.85 -16.32 -35.68
C MET A 248 43.61 -16.26 -37.19
N ARG A 249 44.10 -15.21 -37.86
CA ARG A 249 43.98 -15.06 -39.31
C ARG A 249 44.79 -16.11 -40.07
N GLU A 250 46.03 -16.40 -39.65
CA GLU A 250 46.85 -17.48 -40.21
C GLU A 250 46.17 -18.86 -40.07
N CYS A 251 45.59 -19.18 -38.90
CA CYS A 251 44.88 -20.44 -38.71
C CYS A 251 43.61 -20.56 -39.57
N ILE A 252 42.89 -19.46 -39.79
CA ILE A 252 41.68 -19.44 -40.63
C ILE A 252 42.04 -19.60 -42.11
N GLU A 253 43.15 -19.02 -42.58
CA GLU A 253 43.65 -19.20 -43.96
C GLU A 253 44.08 -20.65 -44.23
N MET A 254 44.54 -21.37 -43.21
CA MET A 254 44.84 -22.80 -43.29
C MET A 254 43.63 -23.71 -43.03
N HIS A 255 42.42 -23.15 -42.90
CA HIS A 255 41.20 -23.88 -42.51
C HIS A 255 41.32 -24.68 -41.20
N ASP A 256 42.25 -24.30 -40.31
CA ASP A 256 42.43 -24.88 -38.98
C ASP A 256 41.63 -24.09 -37.94
N TYR A 257 40.34 -24.39 -37.86
CA TYR A 257 39.41 -23.75 -36.94
C TYR A 257 39.68 -24.08 -35.46
N THR A 258 40.35 -25.20 -35.19
CA THR A 258 40.80 -25.61 -33.85
C THR A 258 41.97 -24.75 -33.35
N GLY A 259 42.96 -24.49 -34.21
CA GLY A 259 44.08 -23.59 -33.91
C GLY A 259 43.62 -22.14 -33.67
N ALA A 260 42.66 -21.66 -34.46
CA ALA A 260 42.07 -20.33 -34.30
C ALA A 260 41.40 -20.16 -32.92
N ARG A 261 40.67 -21.20 -32.45
CA ARG A 261 40.02 -21.20 -31.14
C ARG A 261 41.03 -21.25 -29.99
N ALA A 262 42.11 -22.03 -30.12
CA ALA A 262 43.19 -22.08 -29.14
C ALA A 262 43.95 -20.74 -29.03
N ALA A 263 44.14 -20.03 -30.15
CA ALA A 263 44.74 -18.70 -30.15
C ALA A 263 43.90 -17.68 -29.38
N ILE A 264 42.57 -17.71 -29.55
CA ILE A 264 41.66 -16.84 -28.79
C ILE A 264 41.81 -17.10 -27.29
N HIS A 265 41.70 -18.34 -26.84
CA HIS A 265 41.83 -18.68 -25.41
C HIS A 265 43.18 -18.30 -24.81
N LYS A 266 44.27 -18.46 -25.56
CA LYS A 266 45.62 -18.15 -25.10
C LYS A 266 45.86 -16.65 -24.87
N TYR A 267 45.22 -15.78 -25.63
CA TYR A 267 45.46 -14.33 -25.61
C TYR A 267 44.30 -13.52 -25.02
N SER A 268 43.09 -14.10 -24.85
CA SER A 268 41.94 -13.44 -24.23
C SER A 268 41.89 -13.54 -22.70
N GLY A 269 42.85 -14.23 -22.07
CA GLY A 269 43.04 -14.21 -20.61
C GLY A 269 41.83 -14.69 -19.80
N THR A 270 41.03 -15.60 -20.34
CA THR A 270 39.99 -16.32 -19.58
C THR A 270 40.46 -17.74 -19.34
N THR A 271 41.37 -17.89 -18.37
CA THR A 271 41.53 -19.14 -17.64
C THR A 271 40.39 -19.20 -16.63
N ASP A 272 39.35 -19.98 -16.95
CA ASP A 272 38.53 -20.59 -15.91
C ASP A 272 39.39 -21.69 -15.28
N ASP A 273 40.08 -21.35 -14.19
CA ASP A 273 40.64 -22.30 -13.24
C ASP A 273 39.86 -22.16 -11.92
N TYR A 274 39.03 -23.18 -11.66
CA TYR A 274 38.32 -23.55 -10.41
C TYR A 274 37.44 -22.51 -9.69
#